data_AF-A0A1R3VEX4-F1
#
_entry.id   AF-A0A1R3VEX4-F1
#
_cell.length_a   1.000
_cell.length_b   1.000
_cell.length_c   1.000
_cell.angle_alpha   90.00
_cell.angle_beta   90.00
_cell.angle_gamma   90.00
#
_symmetry.space_group_name_H-M   'P 1'
#
loop_
_entity.id
_entity.type
_entity.pdbx_description
1 polymer ?
#
loop_
_entity_poly.entity_id
_entity_poly.type
_entity_poly.pdbx_seq_one_letter_code
_entity_poly.pdbx_strand_id
1 'polypeptide(L)'
;MRKWLGAADDTGELRRYKADRKRRAQFLALVSQTRDELSHVYDGSATSEQKRAAKIAAIERLRMRYREMRDSRWRGYQGYDVWFNSPINNAKLAATSVYGDQVATFLRLFDLCSGDYPRFYALVRRIGALDKSDRAEALKAADSCD
;
A
#
# COMPACT_ATOMS: atom_id res chain seq x y z
N MET A 1 -17.92 9.71 -12.17
CA MET A 1 -18.29 9.80 -13.61
C MET A 1 -18.69 8.41 -14.10
N ARG A 2 -19.98 8.08 -14.10
CA ARG A 2 -20.53 6.81 -14.61
C ARG A 2 -21.22 7.12 -15.94
N LYS A 3 -20.65 6.69 -17.06
CA LYS A 3 -21.29 6.77 -18.38
C LYS A 3 -21.56 5.34 -18.83
N TRP A 4 -22.84 5.06 -19.08
CA TRP A 4 -23.37 3.78 -19.53
C TRP A 4 -22.88 3.43 -20.94
N LEU A 5 -22.59 2.15 -21.19
CA LEU A 5 -22.30 1.59 -22.52
C LEU A 5 -23.12 0.31 -22.74
N GLY A 6 -23.57 0.09 -23.97
CA GLY A 6 -24.47 -0.99 -24.36
C GLY A 6 -23.89 -2.39 -24.19
N ALA A 7 -24.80 -3.37 -24.08
CA ALA A 7 -24.58 -4.72 -23.56
C ALA A 7 -23.47 -5.56 -24.25
N ALA A 8 -23.01 -5.21 -25.46
CA ALA A 8 -21.97 -5.95 -26.17
C ALA A 8 -20.53 -5.44 -25.87
N ASP A 9 -20.36 -4.13 -25.68
CA ASP A 9 -19.05 -3.49 -25.40
C ASP A 9 -18.69 -3.52 -23.91
N ASP A 10 -19.72 -3.63 -23.06
CA ASP A 10 -19.64 -3.68 -21.59
C ASP A 10 -18.87 -4.92 -21.07
N THR A 11 -18.93 -6.06 -21.77
CA THR A 11 -18.28 -7.31 -21.31
C THR A 11 -16.75 -7.28 -21.44
N GLY A 12 -16.21 -6.58 -22.43
CA GLY A 12 -14.76 -6.43 -22.63
C GLY A 12 -14.15 -5.44 -21.66
N GLU A 13 -14.79 -4.28 -21.50
CA GLU A 13 -14.37 -3.23 -20.56
C GLU A 13 -14.47 -3.69 -19.11
N LEU A 14 -15.58 -4.33 -18.72
CA LEU A 14 -15.76 -4.85 -17.37
C LEU A 14 -14.70 -5.91 -17.02
N ARG A 15 -14.31 -6.76 -17.99
CA ARG A 15 -13.24 -7.74 -17.80
C ARG A 15 -11.89 -7.07 -17.59
N ARG A 16 -11.54 -6.05 -18.40
CA ARG A 16 -10.31 -5.26 -18.24
C ARG A 16 -10.27 -4.58 -16.88
N TYR A 17 -11.35 -3.90 -16.50
CA TYR A 17 -11.51 -3.24 -15.21
C TYR A 17 -11.32 -4.21 -14.02
N LYS A 18 -11.97 -5.38 -14.06
CA LYS A 18 -11.81 -6.41 -13.01
C LYS A 18 -10.38 -6.93 -12.95
N ALA A 19 -9.73 -7.14 -14.10
CA ALA A 19 -8.35 -7.59 -14.17
C ALA A 19 -7.37 -6.53 -13.61
N ASP A 20 -7.56 -5.26 -13.94
CA ASP A 20 -6.77 -4.14 -13.40
C ASP A 20 -6.92 -4.02 -11.90
N ARG A 21 -8.16 -4.09 -11.38
CA ARG A 21 -8.43 -4.05 -9.95
C ARG A 21 -7.75 -5.22 -9.22
N LYS A 22 -7.81 -6.42 -9.79
CA LYS A 22 -7.14 -7.61 -9.23
C LYS A 22 -5.62 -7.44 -9.21
N ARG A 23 -5.01 -6.99 -10.30
CA ARG A 23 -3.56 -6.73 -10.37
C ARG A 23 -3.14 -5.69 -9.35
N ARG A 24 -3.89 -4.59 -9.23
CA ARG A 24 -3.63 -3.54 -8.23
C ARG A 24 -3.65 -4.10 -6.82
N ALA A 25 -4.66 -4.90 -6.47
CA ALA A 25 -4.73 -5.51 -5.14
C ALA A 25 -3.53 -6.45 -4.88
N GLN A 26 -3.14 -7.26 -5.87
CA GLN A 26 -2.01 -8.17 -5.74
C GLN A 26 -0.65 -7.44 -5.66
N PHE A 27 -0.48 -6.37 -6.43
CA PHE A 27 0.68 -5.48 -6.32
C PHE A 27 0.81 -4.89 -4.92
N LEU A 28 -0.28 -4.34 -4.39
CA LEU A 28 -0.29 -3.75 -3.04
C LEU A 28 0.01 -4.81 -1.97
N ALA A 29 -0.51 -6.03 -2.12
CA ALA A 29 -0.23 -7.13 -1.21
C ALA A 29 1.26 -7.50 -1.17
N LEU A 30 1.95 -7.54 -2.33
CA LEU A 30 3.41 -7.77 -2.37
C LEU A 30 4.18 -6.70 -1.60
N VAL A 31 3.81 -5.42 -1.79
CA VAL A 31 4.45 -4.30 -1.11
C VAL A 31 4.19 -4.35 0.40
N SER A 32 2.96 -4.64 0.83
CA SER A 32 2.59 -4.78 2.23
C SER A 32 3.38 -5.89 2.91
N GLN A 33 3.42 -7.07 2.30
CA GLN A 33 4.17 -8.22 2.83
C GLN A 33 5.65 -7.87 3.05
N THR A 34 6.29 -7.18 2.11
CA THR A 34 7.69 -6.76 2.27
C THR A 34 7.88 -5.72 3.37
N ARG A 35 6.91 -4.84 3.61
CA ARG A 35 6.97 -3.91 4.75
C ARG A 35 6.89 -4.65 6.08
N ASP A 36 6.03 -5.65 6.19
CA ASP A 36 5.89 -6.45 7.41
C ASP A 36 7.20 -7.21 7.69
N GLU A 37 7.79 -7.85 6.67
CA GLU A 37 9.12 -8.47 6.76
C GLU A 37 10.19 -7.48 7.27
N LEU A 38 10.19 -6.26 6.72
CA LEU A 38 11.14 -5.23 7.13
C LEU A 38 10.88 -4.70 8.54
N SER A 39 9.64 -4.63 9.01
CA SER A 39 9.35 -4.23 10.40
C SER A 39 10.00 -5.18 11.38
N HIS A 40 9.83 -6.50 11.17
CA HIS A 40 10.47 -7.51 12.01
C HIS A 40 12.00 -7.39 12.03
N VAL A 41 12.62 -7.06 10.88
CA VAL A 41 14.08 -6.80 10.81
C VAL A 41 14.48 -5.60 11.68
N TYR A 42 13.71 -4.51 11.64
CA TYR A 42 14.05 -3.30 12.38
C TYR A 42 13.74 -3.39 13.88
N ASP A 43 12.68 -4.11 14.25
CA ASP A 43 12.25 -4.30 15.65
C ASP A 43 13.16 -5.30 16.41
N GLY A 44 13.99 -6.09 15.71
CA GLY A 44 14.96 -7.01 16.31
C GLY A 44 16.27 -6.36 16.80
N SER A 45 17.07 -7.14 17.52
CA SER A 45 18.37 -6.73 18.13
C SER A 45 19.58 -6.81 17.19
N ALA A 46 19.36 -7.06 15.89
CA ALA A 46 20.43 -7.17 14.91
C ALA A 46 21.25 -5.87 14.77
N THR A 47 22.53 -5.99 14.41
CA THR A 47 23.39 -4.83 14.14
C THR A 47 22.91 -4.04 12.93
N SER A 48 23.33 -2.79 12.80
CA SER A 48 22.99 -1.94 11.65
C SER A 48 23.40 -2.57 10.31
N GLU A 49 24.53 -3.27 10.26
CA GLU A 49 25.03 -3.97 9.08
C GLU A 49 24.14 -5.16 8.72
N GLN A 50 23.74 -5.96 9.71
CA GLN A 50 22.82 -7.08 9.53
C GLN A 50 21.44 -6.59 9.06
N LYS A 51 20.92 -5.51 9.65
CA LYS A 51 19.65 -4.88 9.22
C LYS A 51 19.73 -4.39 7.78
N ARG A 52 20.87 -3.82 7.37
CA ARG A 52 21.11 -3.37 5.98
C ARG A 52 21.13 -4.55 5.01
N ALA A 53 21.83 -5.63 5.33
CA ALA A 53 21.87 -6.83 4.51
C ALA A 53 20.48 -7.48 4.38
N ALA A 54 19.75 -7.61 5.49
CA ALA A 54 18.39 -8.14 5.52
C ALA A 54 17.41 -7.29 4.68
N LYS A 55 17.56 -5.95 4.72
CA LYS A 55 16.79 -5.04 3.88
C LYS A 55 17.03 -5.28 2.40
N ILE A 56 18.29 -5.41 1.97
CA ILE A 56 18.64 -5.68 0.57
C ILE A 56 18.00 -7.01 0.13
N ALA A 57 18.14 -8.06 0.95
CA ALA A 57 17.54 -9.36 0.67
C ALA A 57 16.01 -9.31 0.55
N ALA A 58 15.33 -8.57 1.42
CA ALA A 58 13.87 -8.39 1.36
C ALA A 58 13.42 -7.69 0.07
N ILE A 59 14.16 -6.67 -0.37
CA ILE A 59 13.89 -5.95 -1.61
C ILE A 59 14.10 -6.87 -2.83
N GLU A 60 15.14 -7.69 -2.84
CA GLU A 60 15.36 -8.65 -3.95
C GLU A 60 14.27 -9.74 -3.99
N ARG A 61 13.82 -10.24 -2.83
CA ARG A 61 12.67 -11.13 -2.76
C ARG A 61 11.40 -10.48 -3.30
N LEU A 62 11.14 -9.21 -2.98
CA LEU A 62 10.01 -8.45 -3.54
C LEU A 62 10.07 -8.43 -5.07
N ARG A 63 11.25 -8.17 -5.65
CA ARG A 63 11.43 -8.19 -7.12
C ARG A 63 11.21 -9.56 -7.72
N MET A 64 11.68 -10.63 -7.06
CA MET A 64 11.44 -12.00 -7.53
C MET A 64 9.95 -12.35 -7.54
N ARG A 65 9.25 -12.11 -6.42
CA ARG A 65 7.79 -12.37 -6.32
C ARG A 65 6.99 -11.59 -7.36
N TYR A 66 7.41 -10.37 -7.65
CA TYR A 66 6.82 -9.58 -8.72
C TYR A 66 7.00 -10.23 -10.10
N ARG A 67 8.23 -10.58 -10.49
CA ARG A 67 8.52 -11.21 -11.79
C ARG A 67 7.72 -12.49 -11.97
N GLU A 68 7.70 -13.35 -10.94
CA GLU A 68 6.92 -14.58 -10.95
C GLU A 68 5.43 -14.30 -11.19
N MET A 69 4.85 -13.34 -10.46
CA MET A 69 3.45 -12.95 -10.59
C MET A 69 3.13 -12.34 -11.95
N ARG A 70 4.01 -11.48 -12.45
CA ARG A 70 3.93 -10.81 -13.76
C ARG A 70 3.88 -11.85 -14.88
N ASP A 71 4.84 -12.78 -14.87
CA ASP A 71 5.06 -13.72 -15.96
C ASP A 71 4.05 -14.87 -15.93
N SER A 72 3.54 -15.24 -14.76
CA SER A 72 2.51 -16.28 -14.61
C SER A 72 1.08 -15.69 -14.61
N ARG A 73 0.58 -15.30 -13.44
CA ARG A 73 -0.82 -14.93 -13.17
C ARG A 73 -1.30 -13.75 -14.00
N TRP A 74 -0.39 -12.85 -14.37
CA TRP A 74 -0.72 -11.66 -15.14
C TRP A 74 -0.43 -11.79 -16.63
N ARG A 75 0.02 -12.97 -17.10
CA ARG A 75 0.30 -13.26 -18.52
C ARG A 75 1.23 -12.21 -19.16
N GLY A 76 2.26 -11.80 -18.43
CA GLY A 76 3.26 -10.84 -18.91
C GLY A 76 2.82 -9.36 -18.87
N TYR A 77 1.79 -9.00 -18.11
CA TYR A 77 1.41 -7.58 -17.96
C TYR A 77 2.49 -6.76 -17.23
N GLN A 78 3.10 -5.80 -17.92
CA GLN A 78 4.26 -5.02 -17.43
C GLN A 78 3.91 -3.67 -16.78
N GLY A 79 2.64 -3.41 -16.45
CA GLY A 79 2.21 -2.08 -15.98
C GLY A 79 2.84 -1.58 -14.67
N TYR A 80 3.56 -2.44 -13.93
CA TYR A 80 4.30 -2.06 -12.73
C TYR A 80 5.82 -2.18 -12.89
N ASP A 81 6.35 -2.53 -14.07
CA ASP A 81 7.79 -2.76 -14.29
C ASP A 81 8.61 -1.51 -13.93
N VAL A 82 8.14 -0.32 -14.32
CA VAL A 82 8.79 0.96 -13.96
C VAL A 82 8.92 1.14 -12.44
N TRP A 83 7.91 0.71 -11.68
CA TRP A 83 7.95 0.78 -10.22
C TRP A 83 8.99 -0.20 -9.65
N PHE A 84 9.09 -1.43 -10.16
CA PHE A 84 10.04 -2.43 -9.65
C PHE A 84 11.49 -2.21 -10.10
N ASN A 85 11.68 -1.61 -11.28
CA ASN A 85 12.99 -1.33 -11.87
C ASN A 85 13.63 -0.06 -11.31
N SER A 86 12.83 0.87 -10.77
CA SER A 86 13.38 2.04 -10.07
C SER A 86 13.85 1.69 -8.65
N PRO A 87 14.74 2.48 -8.04
CA PRO A 87 15.22 2.23 -6.67
C PRO A 87 14.06 2.03 -5.68
N ILE A 88 14.18 1.03 -4.81
CA ILE A 88 13.20 0.72 -3.77
C ILE A 88 13.85 1.02 -2.43
N ASN A 89 13.25 1.95 -1.69
CA ASN A 89 13.67 2.32 -0.34
C ASN A 89 12.43 2.32 0.59
N ASN A 90 12.65 2.53 1.88
CA ASN A 90 11.58 2.51 2.87
C ASN A 90 10.50 3.57 2.57
N ALA A 91 10.88 4.74 2.06
CA ALA A 91 9.95 5.82 1.72
C ALA A 91 9.02 5.44 0.56
N LYS A 92 9.56 4.84 -0.50
CA LYS A 92 8.78 4.37 -1.64
C LYS A 92 7.84 3.23 -1.27
N LEU A 93 8.30 2.28 -0.46
CA LEU A 93 7.45 1.22 0.10
C LEU A 93 6.31 1.84 0.92
N ALA A 94 6.63 2.84 1.76
CA ALA A 94 5.65 3.53 2.57
C ALA A 94 4.58 4.25 1.75
N ALA A 95 5.01 5.04 0.75
CA ALA A 95 4.13 5.79 -0.14
C ALA A 95 3.24 4.88 -1.00
N THR A 96 3.73 3.69 -1.37
CA THR A 96 2.98 2.73 -2.20
C THR A 96 1.97 1.94 -1.38
N SER A 97 2.28 1.64 -0.12
CA SER A 97 1.43 0.88 0.79
C SER A 97 0.30 1.71 1.44
N VAL A 98 0.11 2.96 1.04
CA VAL A 98 -1.02 3.78 1.52
C VAL A 98 -2.38 3.13 1.24
N TYR A 99 -2.46 2.11 0.36
CA TYR A 99 -3.71 1.37 0.13
C TYR A 99 -3.61 -0.10 0.54
N GLY A 100 -4.43 -0.44 1.53
CA GLY A 100 -4.70 -1.78 2.05
C GLY A 100 -5.73 -1.64 3.18
N ASP A 101 -5.28 -1.11 4.32
CA ASP A 101 -6.13 -0.82 5.49
C ASP A 101 -6.17 0.67 5.86
N GLN A 102 -5.12 1.41 5.51
CA GLN A 102 -5.00 2.79 5.93
C GLN A 102 -5.91 3.74 5.17
N VAL A 103 -6.25 3.49 3.91
CA VAL A 103 -7.18 4.37 3.18
C VAL A 103 -8.60 4.27 3.67
N ALA A 104 -9.12 3.07 3.92
CA ALA A 104 -10.45 2.96 4.52
C ALA A 104 -10.48 3.71 5.86
N THR A 105 -9.39 3.59 6.62
CA THR A 105 -9.19 4.33 7.87
C THR A 105 -9.11 5.85 7.64
N PHE A 106 -8.31 6.34 6.69
CA PHE A 106 -8.17 7.76 6.40
C PHE A 106 -9.43 8.38 5.79
N LEU A 107 -10.19 7.63 4.98
CA LEU A 107 -11.51 8.06 4.49
C LEU A 107 -12.51 8.17 5.65
N ARG A 108 -12.54 7.20 6.56
CA ARG A 108 -13.34 7.27 7.79
C ARG A 108 -12.96 8.49 8.64
N LEU A 109 -11.67 8.74 8.84
CA LEU A 109 -11.17 9.92 9.57
C LEU A 109 -11.53 11.22 8.86
N PHE A 110 -11.51 11.24 7.53
CA PHE A 110 -11.93 12.39 6.74
C PHE A 110 -13.44 12.66 6.87
N ASP A 111 -14.25 11.61 6.90
CA ASP A 111 -15.70 11.69 7.14
C ASP A 111 -16.02 12.20 8.57
N LEU A 112 -15.26 11.74 9.58
CA LEU A 112 -15.35 12.29 10.96
C LEU A 112 -15.06 13.79 10.99
N CYS A 113 -14.17 14.25 10.12
CA CYS A 113 -13.85 15.66 9.93
C CYS A 113 -14.81 16.40 8.99
N SER A 114 -15.96 15.80 8.63
CA SER A 114 -16.96 16.38 7.74
C SER A 114 -16.40 16.79 6.37
N GLY A 115 -15.35 16.11 5.91
CA GLY A 115 -14.65 16.43 4.67
C GLY A 115 -13.79 17.70 4.72
N ASP A 116 -13.52 18.25 5.91
CA ASP A 116 -12.65 19.42 6.08
C ASP A 116 -11.17 19.00 6.11
N TYR A 117 -10.44 19.41 5.08
CA TYR A 117 -9.01 19.08 4.92
C TYR A 117 -8.15 19.64 6.07
N PRO A 118 -8.22 20.92 6.46
CA PRO A 118 -7.48 21.44 7.61
C PRO A 118 -7.65 20.63 8.89
N ARG A 119 -8.89 20.27 9.25
CA ARG A 119 -9.21 19.49 10.46
C ARG A 119 -8.71 18.05 10.35
N PHE A 120 -8.90 17.42 9.19
CA PHE A 120 -8.35 16.10 8.90
C PHE A 120 -6.82 16.06 9.04
N TYR A 121 -6.11 17.05 8.50
CA TYR A 121 -4.66 17.14 8.62
C TYR A 121 -4.21 17.35 10.07
N ALA A 122 -4.97 18.12 10.86
CA ALA A 122 -4.69 18.30 12.29
C ALA A 122 -4.85 16.99 13.08
N LEU A 123 -5.89 16.20 12.79
CA LEU A 123 -6.13 14.88 13.41
C LEU A 123 -5.02 13.89 13.05
N VAL A 124 -4.72 13.73 11.76
CA VAL A 124 -3.69 12.80 11.29
C VAL A 124 -2.30 13.19 11.80
N ARG A 125 -1.99 14.49 11.92
CA ARG A 125 -0.75 14.96 12.55
C ARG A 125 -0.66 14.57 14.02
N ARG A 126 -1.74 14.70 14.78
CA ARG A 126 -1.79 14.33 16.21
C ARG A 126 -1.57 12.83 16.39
N ILE A 127 -2.29 12.01 15.64
CA ILE A 127 -2.10 10.55 15.64
C ILE A 127 -0.69 10.18 15.15
N GLY A 128 -0.16 10.89 14.15
CA GLY A 128 1.18 10.69 13.63
C GLY A 128 2.30 10.99 14.63
N ALA A 129 2.05 11.86 15.62
CA ALA A 129 3.00 12.21 16.68
C ALA A 129 3.08 11.15 17.81
N LEU A 130 2.15 10.20 17.86
CA LEU A 130 2.20 9.07 18.80
C LEU A 130 3.34 8.11 18.46
N ASP A 131 3.78 7.35 19.47
CA ASP A 131 4.75 6.28 19.29
C ASP A 131 4.23 5.18 18.35
N LYS A 132 5.16 4.43 17.76
CA LYS A 132 4.87 3.46 16.70
C LYS A 132 3.84 2.41 17.14
N SER A 133 3.88 1.98 18.41
CA SER A 133 2.92 1.01 19.00
C SER A 133 1.51 1.57 19.04
N ASP A 134 1.36 2.83 19.42
CA ASP A 134 0.07 3.42 19.79
C ASP A 134 -0.65 4.01 18.56
N ARG A 135 0.12 4.41 17.55
CA ARG A 135 -0.39 5.02 16.32
C ARG A 135 -1.39 4.12 15.58
N ALA A 136 -1.11 2.81 15.51
CA ALA A 136 -1.96 1.87 14.77
C ALA A 136 -3.33 1.69 15.44
N GLU A 137 -3.36 1.71 16.77
CA GLU A 137 -4.58 1.64 17.55
C GLU A 137 -5.34 2.98 17.51
N ALA A 138 -4.66 4.10 17.67
CA ALA A 138 -5.25 5.43 17.58
C ALA A 138 -5.91 5.71 16.20
N LEU A 139 -5.29 5.26 15.10
CA LEU A 139 -5.90 5.35 13.75
C LEU A 139 -7.24 4.59 13.67
N LYS A 140 -7.35 3.45 14.35
CA LYS A 140 -8.57 2.63 14.36
C LYS A 140 -9.61 3.15 15.36
N ALA A 141 -9.17 3.61 16.53
CA ALA A 141 -10.03 3.99 17.64
C ALA A 141 -10.65 5.38 17.50
N ALA A 142 -10.01 6.32 16.78
CA ALA A 142 -10.51 7.68 16.65
C ALA A 142 -11.96 7.70 16.12
N ASP A 143 -12.89 8.26 16.87
CA ASP A 143 -14.33 8.29 16.58
C ASP A 143 -14.87 9.72 16.39
N SER A 144 -14.00 10.71 16.55
CA SER A 144 -14.25 12.13 16.34
C SER A 144 -13.05 12.78 15.64
N CYS A 145 -13.23 14.03 15.18
CA CYS A 145 -12.17 14.79 14.51
C CYS A 145 -11.29 15.61 15.49
N ASP A 146 -11.56 15.51 16.78
CA ASP A 146 -10.98 16.34 17.82
C ASP A 146 -9.85 15.64 18.60
#